data_AF-A0A6G1U1F4-F1
#
_entry.id   AF-A0A6G1U1F4-F1
#
_cell.length_a   1.000
_cell.length_b   1.000
_cell.length_c   1.000
_cell.angle_alpha   90.00
_cell.angle_beta   90.00
_cell.angle_gamma   90.00
#
_symmetry.space_group_name_H-M   'P 1'
#
loop_
_entity.id
_entity.type
_entity.pdbx_description
1 polymer ?
#
loop_
_entity_poly.entity_id
_entity_poly.type
_entity_poly.pdbx_seq_one_letter_code
_entity_poly.pdbx_strand_id
1 'polypeptide(L)'
;MNLYLRYFDQEAFATNVDQAIDFLKSIPEIGMDESLEADVRDYAASDVCYPKRYKVRPRVYFIVIKTTAASMRDFKDKKALRSTPSEEHRENVSPSVVRLNQQQPGWYEGALDFKRVVMIPATGKFEYRDTHFVANVKALSALDCYNRIVEYLRQRVDSRSQFPSAKGKNFAYRYLGMWK
;
A
#
# COMPACT_ATOMS: atom_id res chain seq x y z
N MET A 1 -15.11 20.91 -5.18
CA MET A 1 -14.33 19.68 -5.43
C MET A 1 -14.99 18.55 -4.68
N ASN A 2 -15.17 17.38 -5.29
CA ASN A 2 -15.80 16.24 -4.62
C ASN A 2 -14.76 15.51 -3.75
N LEU A 3 -15.23 15.00 -2.61
CA LEU A 3 -14.41 14.32 -1.61
C LEU A 3 -15.00 12.94 -1.33
N TYR A 4 -14.14 11.93 -1.36
CA TYR A 4 -14.45 10.61 -0.80
C TYR A 4 -13.80 10.48 0.57
N LEU A 5 -14.59 10.09 1.56
CA LEU A 5 -14.17 9.90 2.93
C LEU A 5 -14.38 8.44 3.33
N ARG A 6 -13.44 7.91 4.12
CA ARG A 6 -13.58 6.57 4.70
C ARG A 6 -13.02 6.50 6.10
N TYR A 7 -13.83 6.00 7.02
CA TYR A 7 -13.48 5.62 8.38
C TYR A 7 -13.94 4.16 8.62
N PHE A 8 -13.01 3.22 8.63
CA PHE A 8 -13.29 1.77 8.62
C PHE A 8 -14.28 1.36 7.52
N ASP A 9 -15.49 0.95 7.91
CA ASP A 9 -16.57 0.48 7.03
C ASP A 9 -17.58 1.60 6.72
N GLN A 10 -17.42 2.76 7.35
CA GLN A 10 -18.21 3.95 7.05
C GLN A 10 -17.51 4.74 5.95
N GLU A 11 -18.25 5.01 4.87
CA GLU A 11 -17.76 5.80 3.75
C GLU A 11 -18.81 6.81 3.31
N ALA A 12 -18.32 7.93 2.80
CA ALA A 12 -19.17 8.99 2.28
C ALA A 12 -18.57 9.59 1.01
N PHE A 13 -19.48 10.05 0.15
CA PHE A 13 -19.15 10.85 -1.01
C PHE A 13 -19.78 12.23 -0.80
N ALA A 14 -18.94 13.25 -0.67
CA ALA A 14 -19.34 14.63 -0.41
C ALA A 14 -19.05 15.49 -1.63
N THR A 15 -19.99 16.34 -2.04
CA THR A 15 -19.80 17.23 -3.20
C THR A 15 -19.09 18.53 -2.85
N ASN A 16 -18.97 18.82 -1.55
CA ASN A 16 -18.25 19.97 -1.00
C ASN A 16 -17.64 19.61 0.37
N VAL A 17 -16.87 20.55 0.92
CA VAL A 17 -16.15 20.33 2.17
C VAL A 17 -17.08 20.33 3.39
N ASP A 18 -18.17 21.08 3.37
CA ASP A 18 -19.10 21.14 4.51
C ASP A 18 -19.84 19.81 4.70
N GLN A 19 -20.29 19.18 3.62
CA GLN A 19 -20.85 17.81 3.66
C GLN A 19 -19.83 16.77 4.17
N ALA A 20 -18.55 16.96 3.82
CA ALA A 20 -17.49 16.10 4.31
C ALA A 20 -17.30 16.25 5.83
N ILE A 21 -17.32 17.49 6.32
CA ILE A 21 -17.24 17.82 7.75
C ILE A 21 -18.46 17.28 8.50
N ASP A 22 -19.67 17.43 7.96
CA ASP A 22 -20.91 16.91 8.57
C ASP A 22 -20.85 15.40 8.74
N PHE A 23 -20.36 14.66 7.73
CA PHE A 23 -20.12 13.23 7.85
C PHE A 23 -19.11 12.90 8.95
N LEU A 24 -17.98 13.60 9.02
CA LEU A 24 -16.98 13.36 10.06
C LEU A 24 -17.51 13.67 11.47
N LYS A 25 -18.32 14.73 11.62
CA LYS A 25 -18.99 15.10 12.87
C LYS A 25 -20.02 14.05 13.31
N SER A 26 -20.63 13.34 12.37
CA SER A 26 -21.57 12.25 12.69
C SER A 26 -20.90 11.01 13.30
N ILE A 27 -19.56 10.95 13.32
CA ILE A 27 -18.77 9.85 13.90
C ILE A 27 -18.11 10.33 15.20
N PRO A 28 -18.69 10.02 16.38
CA PRO A 28 -18.20 10.54 17.65
C PRO A 28 -16.74 10.17 17.94
N GLU A 29 -16.28 9.00 17.48
CA GLU A 29 -14.92 8.52 17.72
C GLU A 29 -13.83 9.35 17.04
N ILE A 30 -14.17 10.13 16.01
CA ILE A 30 -13.21 10.99 15.33
C ILE A 30 -12.81 12.17 16.23
N GLY A 31 -13.74 12.67 17.04
CA GLY A 31 -13.52 13.84 17.88
C GLY A 31 -13.19 15.08 17.05
N MET A 32 -14.07 15.45 16.11
CA MET A 32 -13.89 16.66 15.30
C MET A 32 -13.79 17.91 16.18
N ASP A 33 -12.65 18.59 16.11
CA ASP A 33 -12.39 19.89 16.72
C ASP A 33 -12.16 20.96 15.65
N GLU A 34 -12.06 22.22 16.07
CA GLU A 34 -11.88 23.36 15.16
C GLU A 34 -10.57 23.25 14.35
N SER A 35 -9.51 22.68 14.94
CA SER A 35 -8.21 22.52 14.27
C SER A 35 -8.28 21.49 13.16
N LEU A 36 -8.92 20.36 13.41
CA LEU A 36 -9.12 19.29 12.43
C LEU A 36 -10.07 19.75 11.32
N GLU A 37 -11.11 20.49 11.67
CA GLU A 37 -12.03 21.08 10.70
C GLU A 37 -11.32 22.06 9.76
N ALA A 38 -10.48 22.96 10.32
CA ALA A 38 -9.66 23.88 9.54
C ALA A 38 -8.70 23.11 8.61
N ASP A 39 -8.00 22.09 9.10
CA ASP A 39 -7.08 21.31 8.27
C ASP A 39 -7.79 20.55 7.13
N VAL A 40 -9.01 20.06 7.34
CA VAL A 40 -9.83 19.45 6.27
C VAL A 40 -10.23 20.49 5.22
N ARG A 41 -10.56 21.72 5.64
CA ARG A 41 -10.83 22.84 4.71
C ARG A 41 -9.60 23.25 3.91
N ASP A 42 -8.46 23.40 4.58
CA ASP A 42 -7.18 23.72 3.94
C ASP A 42 -6.79 22.63 2.95
N TYR A 43 -6.94 21.35 3.34
CA TYR A 43 -6.73 20.24 2.43
C TYR A 43 -7.67 20.33 1.23
N ALA A 44 -8.97 20.56 1.41
CA ALA A 44 -9.93 20.65 0.31
C ALA A 44 -9.64 21.81 -0.66
N ALA A 45 -9.17 22.94 -0.15
CA ALA A 45 -8.82 24.14 -0.92
C ALA A 45 -7.44 24.07 -1.61
N SER A 46 -6.51 23.28 -1.07
CA SER A 46 -5.16 23.14 -1.65
C SER A 46 -5.16 22.47 -3.03
N ASP A 47 -4.06 22.59 -3.77
CA ASP A 47 -3.83 21.85 -5.04
C ASP A 47 -3.32 20.41 -4.81
N VAL A 48 -3.22 19.96 -3.57
CA VAL A 48 -2.69 18.62 -3.23
C VAL A 48 -3.70 17.54 -3.62
N CYS A 49 -3.36 16.70 -4.60
CA CYS A 49 -4.23 15.64 -5.12
C CYS A 49 -4.04 14.27 -4.46
N TYR A 50 -3.07 14.12 -3.54
CA TYR A 50 -2.82 12.85 -2.85
C TYR A 50 -3.80 12.64 -1.69
N PRO A 51 -4.27 11.40 -1.44
CA PRO A 51 -5.07 11.07 -0.27
C PRO A 51 -4.42 11.53 1.04
N LYS A 52 -5.15 12.28 1.86
CA LYS A 52 -4.69 12.69 3.19
C LYS A 52 -5.25 11.74 4.24
N ARG A 53 -4.38 11.29 5.15
CA ARG A 53 -4.71 10.36 6.24
C ARG A 53 -4.67 11.10 7.57
N TYR A 54 -5.76 11.01 8.32
CA TYR A 54 -5.94 11.69 9.59
C TYR A 54 -5.92 10.67 10.71
N LYS A 55 -4.91 10.74 11.58
CA LYS A 55 -4.76 9.82 12.70
C LYS A 55 -5.66 10.27 13.86
N VAL A 56 -6.62 9.43 14.22
CA VAL A 56 -7.52 9.66 15.35
C VAL A 56 -6.93 9.08 16.64
N ARG A 57 -6.47 7.82 16.58
CA ARG A 57 -5.79 7.12 17.69
C ARG A 57 -4.81 6.07 17.14
N PRO A 58 -3.96 5.41 17.95
CA PRO A 58 -3.06 4.37 17.44
C PRO A 58 -3.82 3.34 16.58
N ARG A 59 -3.36 3.15 15.33
CA ARG A 59 -3.96 2.27 14.31
C ARG A 59 -5.34 2.67 13.78
N VAL A 60 -5.90 3.80 14.20
CA VAL A 60 -7.22 4.28 13.76
C VAL A 60 -7.10 5.63 13.09
N TYR A 61 -7.71 5.72 11.92
CA TYR A 61 -7.61 6.87 11.05
C TYR A 61 -8.78 6.92 10.10
N PHE A 62 -9.07 8.12 9.58
CA PHE A 62 -9.86 8.27 8.37
C PHE A 62 -8.97 8.75 7.22
N ILE A 63 -9.46 8.59 6.00
CA ILE A 63 -8.83 9.13 4.79
C ILE A 63 -9.79 10.08 4.09
N VAL A 64 -9.23 11.13 3.49
CA VAL A 64 -9.94 12.04 2.59
C VAL A 64 -9.25 12.00 1.24
N ILE A 65 -10.03 11.78 0.18
CA ILE A 65 -9.54 11.67 -1.20
C ILE A 65 -10.29 12.68 -2.05
N LYS A 66 -9.56 13.59 -2.69
CA LYS A 66 -10.12 14.44 -3.75
C LYS A 66 -10.42 13.61 -5.00
N THR A 67 -11.57 13.85 -5.61
CA THR A 67 -11.95 13.13 -6.81
C THR A 67 -12.76 13.99 -7.77
N THR A 68 -12.58 13.71 -9.05
CA THR A 68 -13.41 14.24 -10.15
C THR A 68 -14.61 13.35 -10.46
N ALA A 69 -14.78 12.23 -9.73
CA ALA A 69 -15.93 11.37 -9.90
C ALA A 69 -17.22 12.13 -9.58
N ALA A 70 -18.30 11.83 -10.30
CA ALA A 70 -19.59 12.51 -10.12
C ALA A 70 -20.46 11.85 -9.03
N SER A 71 -20.15 10.61 -8.64
CA SER A 71 -20.90 9.84 -7.64
C SER A 71 -20.03 8.82 -6.93
N MET A 72 -20.53 8.26 -5.82
CA MET A 72 -19.88 7.14 -5.11
C MET A 72 -19.66 5.93 -6.04
N ARG A 73 -20.63 5.63 -6.91
CA ARG A 73 -20.55 4.53 -7.87
C ARG A 73 -19.44 4.77 -8.88
N ASP A 74 -19.41 5.96 -9.49
CA ASP A 74 -18.35 6.36 -10.43
C ASP A 74 -16.96 6.33 -9.79
N PHE A 75 -16.85 6.75 -8.53
CA PHE A 75 -15.58 6.66 -7.78
C PHE A 75 -15.11 5.22 -7.59
N LYS A 76 -16.02 4.30 -7.23
CA LYS A 76 -15.71 2.88 -7.04
C LYS A 76 -15.39 2.18 -8.36
N ASP A 77 -16.14 2.49 -9.41
CA ASP A 77 -15.95 1.92 -10.75
C ASP A 77 -14.63 2.39 -11.36
N LYS A 78 -14.29 3.68 -11.23
CA LYS A 78 -12.97 4.21 -11.66
C LYS A 78 -11.81 3.65 -10.84
N LYS A 79 -12.02 3.35 -9.56
CA LYS A 79 -11.02 2.65 -8.74
C LYS A 79 -10.84 1.19 -9.20
N ALA A 80 -11.92 0.53 -9.64
CA ALA A 80 -11.85 -0.80 -10.25
C ALA A 80 -11.21 -0.77 -11.65
N LEU A 81 -11.34 0.33 -12.39
CA LEU A 81 -10.67 0.54 -13.68
C LEU A 81 -9.19 0.91 -13.55
N ARG A 82 -8.74 1.49 -12.42
CA ARG A 82 -7.30 1.66 -12.12
C ARG A 82 -6.54 0.33 -11.96
N SER A 83 -7.21 -0.82 -12.00
CA SER A 83 -6.56 -2.14 -12.18
C SER A 83 -6.02 -2.37 -13.60
N THR A 84 -6.41 -1.52 -14.55
CA THR A 84 -5.91 -1.52 -15.94
C THR A 84 -5.30 -0.13 -16.23
N PRO A 85 -4.03 -0.03 -16.61
CA PRO A 85 -3.37 1.27 -16.71
C PRO A 85 -3.87 2.01 -17.96
N SER A 86 -4.58 3.13 -17.77
CA SER A 86 -4.79 4.14 -18.81
C SER A 86 -3.60 5.11 -18.85
N GLU A 87 -3.32 5.62 -20.06
CA GLU A 87 -2.03 6.18 -20.46
C GLU A 87 -1.65 7.52 -19.83
N GLU A 88 -2.55 8.18 -19.09
CA GLU A 88 -2.32 9.49 -18.48
C GLU A 88 -1.59 9.44 -17.11
N HIS A 89 -1.31 8.25 -16.55
CA HIS A 89 -0.58 8.11 -15.28
C HIS A 89 0.92 7.78 -15.44
N ARG A 90 1.46 7.84 -16.67
CA ARG A 90 2.89 7.58 -16.93
C ARG A 90 3.84 8.59 -16.27
N GLU A 91 3.36 9.74 -15.80
CA GLU A 91 4.24 10.83 -15.33
C GLU A 91 4.69 10.73 -13.85
N ASN A 92 4.13 9.84 -13.02
CA ASN A 92 4.49 9.77 -11.58
C ASN A 92 4.82 8.36 -11.05
N VAL A 93 5.24 7.43 -11.91
CA VAL A 93 5.82 6.16 -11.42
C VAL A 93 7.31 6.39 -11.15
N SER A 94 7.73 6.25 -9.89
CA SER A 94 9.15 6.35 -9.56
C SER A 94 9.97 5.37 -10.42
N PRO A 95 11.14 5.78 -10.95
CA PRO A 95 11.94 4.94 -11.84
C PRO A 95 12.24 3.55 -11.28
N SER A 96 12.33 3.44 -9.94
CA SER A 96 12.52 2.17 -9.23
C SER A 96 11.33 1.21 -9.37
N VAL A 97 10.09 1.72 -9.34
CA VAL A 97 8.88 0.90 -9.52
C VAL A 97 8.72 0.49 -10.99
N VAL A 98 9.07 1.37 -11.93
CA VAL A 98 9.09 1.02 -13.36
C VAL A 98 10.08 -0.12 -13.60
N ARG A 99 11.32 -0.01 -13.09
CA ARG A 99 12.35 -1.05 -13.22
C ARG A 99 11.95 -2.37 -12.57
N LEU A 100 11.28 -2.33 -11.41
CA LEU A 100 10.82 -3.54 -10.73
C LEU A 100 9.80 -4.33 -11.56
N ASN A 101 8.94 -3.62 -12.30
CA ASN A 101 7.90 -4.19 -13.15
C ASN A 101 8.35 -4.41 -14.60
N GLN A 102 9.58 -4.04 -14.95
CA GLN A 102 10.12 -4.22 -16.29
C GLN A 102 10.10 -5.71 -16.65
N GLN A 103 9.40 -6.04 -17.72
CA GLN A 103 9.34 -7.39 -18.26
C GLN A 103 10.72 -7.72 -18.84
N GLN A 104 11.43 -8.63 -18.17
CA GLN A 104 12.72 -9.13 -18.59
C GLN A 104 12.82 -10.59 -18.14
N PRO A 105 12.23 -11.53 -18.89
CA PRO A 105 12.27 -12.93 -18.52
C PRO A 105 13.70 -13.44 -18.31
N GLY A 106 13.88 -14.37 -17.38
CA GLY A 106 15.17 -15.02 -17.16
C GLY A 106 15.39 -15.46 -15.72
N TRP A 107 16.63 -15.81 -15.44
CA TRP A 107 17.09 -16.09 -14.09
C TRP A 107 17.37 -14.80 -13.35
N TYR A 108 16.89 -14.73 -12.11
CA TYR A 108 17.17 -13.65 -11.17
C TYR A 108 17.74 -14.24 -9.89
N GLU A 109 18.80 -13.64 -9.37
CA GLU A 109 19.19 -13.80 -7.97
C GLU A 109 18.38 -12.79 -7.17
N GLY A 110 17.53 -13.25 -6.25
CA GLY A 110 16.80 -12.40 -5.32
C GLY A 110 17.31 -12.61 -3.90
N ALA A 111 17.62 -11.51 -3.22
CA ALA A 111 18.04 -11.48 -1.82
C ALA A 111 16.99 -10.72 -1.00
N LEU A 112 16.52 -11.33 0.09
CA LEU A 112 15.43 -10.83 0.92
C LEU A 112 15.81 -10.90 2.41
N ASP A 113 15.79 -9.75 3.06
CA ASP A 113 15.94 -9.63 4.51
C ASP A 113 14.57 -9.48 5.18
N PHE A 114 14.20 -10.42 6.04
CA PHE A 114 12.87 -10.44 6.66
C PHE A 114 12.91 -10.88 8.13
N LYS A 115 11.83 -10.59 8.86
CA LYS A 115 11.69 -11.03 10.26
C LYS A 115 10.98 -12.38 10.29
N ARG A 116 11.74 -13.45 10.53
CA ARG A 116 11.21 -14.82 10.65
C ARG A 116 10.76 -15.07 12.08
N VAL A 117 9.55 -15.61 12.25
CA VAL A 117 9.10 -16.09 13.56
C VAL A 117 9.63 -17.51 13.79
N VAL A 118 10.24 -17.73 14.95
CA VAL A 118 10.79 -19.01 15.39
C VAL A 118 10.28 -19.33 16.79
N MET A 119 9.86 -20.57 17.03
CA MET A 119 9.54 -21.06 18.37
C MET A 119 10.84 -21.41 19.11
N ILE A 120 10.98 -20.94 20.34
CA ILE A 120 12.07 -21.32 21.25
C ILE A 120 11.66 -22.65 21.92
N PRO A 121 12.29 -23.79 21.58
CA PRO A 121 11.83 -25.11 22.06
C PRO A 121 11.81 -25.22 23.59
N ALA A 122 12.75 -24.57 24.27
CA ALA A 122 12.88 -24.61 25.73
C ALA A 122 11.75 -23.86 26.47
N THR A 123 11.11 -22.87 25.86
CA THR A 123 10.10 -22.02 26.54
C THR A 123 8.72 -22.06 25.88
N GLY A 124 8.61 -22.64 24.68
CA GLY A 124 7.39 -22.58 23.87
C GLY A 124 7.02 -21.18 23.37
N LYS A 125 7.82 -20.15 23.69
CA LYS A 125 7.60 -18.77 23.25
C LYS A 125 8.06 -18.59 21.81
N PHE A 126 7.52 -17.58 21.15
CA PHE A 126 7.88 -17.20 19.79
C PHE A 126 8.68 -15.90 19.79
N GLU A 127 9.69 -15.83 18.94
CA GLU A 127 10.49 -14.63 18.74
C GLU A 127 10.67 -14.31 17.26
N TYR A 128 10.95 -13.04 16.96
CA TYR A 128 11.28 -12.57 15.63
C TYR A 128 12.81 -12.55 15.48
N ARG A 129 13.33 -13.24 14.47
CA ARG A 129 14.74 -13.22 14.09
C ARG A 129 14.93 -12.55 12.74
N ASP A 130 15.92 -11.68 12.64
CA ASP A 130 16.40 -11.20 11.34
C ASP A 130 16.92 -12.40 10.53
N THR A 131 16.43 -12.55 9.31
CA THR A 131 16.76 -13.67 8.43
C THR A 131 17.07 -13.13 7.03
N HIS A 132 18.27 -13.47 6.55
CA HIS A 132 18.69 -13.24 5.19
C HIS A 132 18.40 -14.48 4.35
N PHE A 133 17.74 -14.31 3.21
CA PHE A 133 17.42 -15.39 2.27
C PHE A 133 17.83 -15.00 0.85
N VAL A 134 18.52 -15.90 0.15
CA VAL A 134 18.95 -15.71 -1.24
C VAL A 134 18.53 -16.91 -2.06
N ALA A 135 17.97 -16.66 -3.23
CA ALA A 135 17.63 -17.72 -4.17
C ALA A 135 17.76 -17.27 -5.62
N ASN A 136 18.13 -18.22 -6.49
CA ASN A 136 18.03 -18.06 -7.94
C ASN A 136 16.65 -18.52 -8.39
N VAL A 137 15.90 -17.62 -9.01
CA VAL A 137 14.49 -17.79 -9.35
C VAL A 137 14.28 -17.48 -10.82
N LYS A 138 13.61 -18.39 -11.53
CA LYS A 138 13.06 -18.07 -12.86
C LYS A 138 11.90 -17.11 -12.68
N ALA A 139 12.02 -15.92 -13.26
CA ALA A 139 10.99 -14.89 -13.16
C ALA A 139 10.83 -14.11 -14.46
N LEU A 140 9.69 -13.46 -14.60
CA LEU A 140 9.36 -12.59 -15.73
C LEU A 140 9.82 -11.14 -15.49
N SER A 141 10.03 -10.77 -14.23
CA SER A 141 10.50 -9.45 -13.80
C SER A 141 11.10 -9.55 -12.39
N ALA A 142 11.71 -8.45 -11.92
CA ALA A 142 12.22 -8.37 -10.55
C ALA A 142 11.10 -8.47 -9.49
N LEU A 143 9.92 -7.91 -9.77
CA LEU A 143 8.75 -8.04 -8.90
C LEU A 143 8.27 -9.49 -8.83
N ASP A 144 8.25 -10.17 -9.98
CA ASP A 144 7.86 -11.58 -10.04
C ASP A 144 8.87 -12.48 -9.29
N CYS A 145 10.17 -12.17 -9.36
CA CYS A 145 11.20 -12.80 -8.53
C CYS A 145 10.89 -12.66 -7.02
N TYR A 146 10.61 -11.43 -6.57
CA TYR A 146 10.21 -11.18 -5.18
C TYR A 146 8.96 -12.00 -4.78
N ASN A 147 7.90 -11.97 -5.61
CA ASN A 147 6.64 -12.63 -5.31
C ASN A 147 6.84 -14.14 -5.13
N ARG A 148 7.60 -14.76 -6.04
CA ARG A 148 7.95 -16.19 -5.99
C ARG A 148 8.74 -16.55 -4.73
N ILE A 149 9.71 -15.73 -4.33
CA ILE A 149 10.46 -15.92 -3.07
C ILE A 149 9.51 -15.87 -1.87
N VAL A 150 8.64 -14.85 -1.80
CA VAL A 150 7.72 -14.68 -0.67
C VAL A 150 6.70 -15.82 -0.61
N GLU A 151 6.15 -16.23 -1.74
CA GLU A 151 5.22 -17.37 -1.82
C GLU A 151 5.88 -18.66 -1.34
N TYR A 152 7.11 -18.93 -1.78
CA TYR A 152 7.90 -20.07 -1.33
C TYR A 152 8.15 -20.05 0.19
N LEU A 153 8.50 -18.88 0.74
CA LEU A 153 8.79 -18.74 2.17
C LEU A 153 7.55 -18.85 3.03
N ARG A 154 6.40 -18.29 2.61
CA ARG A 154 5.13 -18.36 3.36
C ARG A 154 4.67 -19.79 3.67
N GLN A 155 5.06 -20.76 2.85
CA GLN A 155 4.75 -22.17 3.07
C GLN A 155 5.71 -22.87 4.06
N ARG A 156 6.83 -22.23 4.41
CA ARG A 156 7.94 -22.84 5.18
C ARG A 156 8.27 -22.12 6.48
N VAL A 157 7.80 -20.90 6.64
CA VAL A 157 7.95 -20.13 7.88
C VAL A 157 6.60 -19.95 8.56
N ASP A 158 6.63 -19.68 9.85
CA ASP A 158 5.43 -19.36 10.62
C ASP A 158 4.69 -18.16 10.00
N SER A 159 3.36 -18.22 9.94
CA SER A 159 2.50 -17.24 9.26
C SER A 159 2.58 -15.83 9.85
N ARG A 160 3.11 -15.68 11.07
CA ARG A 160 3.37 -14.37 11.71
C ARG A 160 4.66 -13.71 11.24
N SER A 161 5.49 -14.41 10.45
CA SER A 161 6.72 -13.85 9.88
C SER A 161 6.40 -12.64 9.00
N GLN A 162 7.24 -11.60 9.07
CA GLN A 162 7.00 -10.32 8.41
C GLN A 162 7.94 -10.17 7.21
N PHE A 163 7.36 -10.08 6.03
CA PHE A 163 8.08 -9.85 4.78
C PHE A 163 8.10 -8.35 4.43
N PRO A 164 9.25 -7.79 4.03
CA PRO A 164 9.35 -6.39 3.62
C PRO A 164 8.69 -6.16 2.25
N SER A 165 8.43 -4.91 1.88
CA SER A 165 7.97 -4.59 0.52
C SER A 165 9.08 -4.81 -0.52
N ALA A 166 8.71 -5.30 -1.71
CA ALA A 166 9.59 -5.40 -2.88
C ALA A 166 10.21 -4.05 -3.31
N LYS A 167 9.58 -2.93 -2.92
CA LYS A 167 10.07 -1.57 -3.20
C LYS A 167 11.03 -1.04 -2.14
N GLY A 168 11.20 -1.78 -1.03
CA GLY A 168 12.03 -1.38 0.10
C GLY A 168 13.49 -1.83 -0.05
N LYS A 169 14.35 -1.31 0.82
CA LYS A 169 15.78 -1.63 0.85
C LYS A 169 16.13 -3.07 1.24
N ASN A 170 15.17 -3.80 1.79
CA ASN A 170 15.35 -5.18 2.28
C ASN A 170 15.11 -6.24 1.20
N PHE A 171 14.89 -5.83 -0.05
CA PHE A 171 14.88 -6.70 -1.20
C PHE A 171 15.88 -6.18 -2.23
N ALA A 172 16.83 -7.03 -2.62
CA ALA A 172 17.77 -6.78 -3.69
C ALA A 172 17.63 -7.87 -4.76
N TYR A 173 17.92 -7.52 -6.01
CA TYR A 173 17.87 -8.48 -7.10
C TYR A 173 18.98 -8.22 -8.12
N ARG A 174 19.38 -9.28 -8.82
CA ARG A 174 20.33 -9.24 -9.93
C ARG A 174 19.85 -10.15 -11.05
N TYR A 175 19.77 -9.62 -12.27
CA TYR A 175 19.48 -10.41 -13.45
C TYR A 175 20.69 -11.26 -13.84
N LEU A 176 20.50 -12.56 -14.01
CA LEU A 176 21.54 -13.54 -14.31
C LEU A 176 21.57 -13.98 -15.78
N GLY A 177 20.55 -13.62 -16.56
CA GLY A 177 20.45 -13.97 -17.98
C GLY A 177 19.20 -14.77 -18.34
N MET A 178 18.91 -14.85 -19.63
CA MET A 178 17.81 -15.67 -20.16
C MET A 178 18.07 -17.14 -19.88
N TRP A 179 17.02 -17.87 -19.49
CA TRP A 179 17.07 -19.33 -19.58
C TRP A 179 17.02 -19.72 -21.07
N LYS A 180 17.83 -20.69 -21.47
CA LYS A 180 17.68 -21.39 -22.75
C LYS A 180 16.70 -22.55 -22.59
#